data_AF-A0A9P8FUG1-F1
#
_entry.id   AF-A0A9P8FUG1-F1
#
_cell.length_a   1.000
_cell.length_b   1.000
_cell.length_c   1.000
_cell.angle_alpha   90.00
_cell.angle_beta   90.00
_cell.angle_gamma   90.00
#
_symmetry.space_group_name_H-M   'P 1'
#
loop_
_entity.id
_entity.type
_entity.pdbx_description
1 polymer ?
#
loop_
_entity_poly.entity_id
_entity_poly.type
_entity_poly.pdbx_seq_one_letter_code
_entity_poly.pdbx_strand_id
1 'polypeptide(L)'
;MSVPPATKRRKRDQIPQSVVEQSGDPSQPATFFSNVENENKTAGYLGLQHTSNLRQLAVTYPVLQAFVSFAQVGANTRSHTTLVLLADNEKQYDVDDAETRWPTTPGHSNLSHNKAARIATILIKLRQALEAMAKKTPAEAQKLQDEANATLSKEHQKLAVAVINHEQQKIQVPALGPHETESAVEPYNRCWALMKYFQHQSHASKNVENFKEGGLSKGAPVKPDSIPAWLRSKAPGADTIPVSTAVTTADSLSKKSFSVVWLSKLDSEDLETALGEHEDLEPPSSKQSLTTDPRLFKTSMGFRDQIRRQYNCVDLHMQLHKCQLEYLNEGCKMHADFLQTDWEEAKNLLNDDQNSECVFKVGFYPLAEGDDQVFETDEDPNTEGFFIQEEGENGETTMVIDNLPLEEWAWWKSF
;
A
#
# COMPACT_ATOMS: atom_id res chain seq x y z
N MET A 1 -23.42 54.28 4.85
CA MET A 1 -22.35 53.53 5.54
C MET A 1 -22.39 52.10 5.00
N SER A 2 -21.49 51.75 4.09
CA SER A 2 -21.50 50.46 3.40
C SER A 2 -20.52 49.50 4.08
N VAL A 3 -21.02 48.33 4.47
CA VAL A 3 -20.25 47.26 5.12
C VAL A 3 -19.39 46.55 4.06
N PRO A 4 -18.09 46.32 4.30
CA PRO A 4 -17.24 45.64 3.33
C PRO A 4 -17.52 44.12 3.30
N PRO A 5 -17.32 43.45 2.15
CA PRO A 5 -17.64 42.04 1.99
C PRO A 5 -16.64 41.13 2.72
N ALA A 6 -17.17 40.08 3.35
CA ALA A 6 -16.42 39.10 4.11
C ALA A 6 -15.46 38.28 3.23
N THR A 7 -14.17 38.35 3.55
CA THR A 7 -13.10 37.58 2.91
C THR A 7 -13.23 36.10 3.32
N LYS A 8 -13.49 35.22 2.34
CA LYS A 8 -13.50 33.77 2.53
C LYS A 8 -12.10 33.29 2.92
N ARG A 9 -11.97 32.83 4.17
CA ARG A 9 -10.78 32.17 4.72
C ARG A 9 -10.48 30.91 3.87
N ARG A 10 -9.36 30.91 3.13
CA ARG A 10 -8.86 29.72 2.42
C ARG A 10 -8.57 28.64 3.46
N LYS A 11 -9.21 27.46 3.32
CA LYS A 11 -8.85 26.26 4.09
C LYS A 11 -7.39 25.94 3.78
N ARG A 12 -6.58 25.82 4.84
CA ARG A 12 -5.20 25.31 4.79
C ARG A 12 -5.17 24.01 3.98
N ASP A 13 -4.25 23.94 3.04
CA ASP A 13 -3.93 22.76 2.26
C ASP A 13 -3.67 21.59 3.20
N GLN A 14 -4.63 20.67 3.29
CA GLN A 14 -4.37 19.34 3.83
C GLN A 14 -3.47 18.66 2.80
N ILE A 15 -2.24 18.36 3.20
CA ILE A 15 -1.34 17.48 2.43
C ILE A 15 -2.15 16.20 2.17
N PRO A 16 -2.42 15.83 0.90
CA PRO A 16 -3.15 14.62 0.60
C PRO A 16 -2.39 13.46 1.23
N GLN A 17 -3.02 12.75 2.17
CA GLN A 17 -2.51 11.46 2.60
C GLN A 17 -2.28 10.65 1.33
N SER A 18 -1.02 10.25 1.10
CA SER A 18 -0.66 9.42 -0.04
C SER A 18 -1.43 8.11 0.12
N VAL A 19 -2.54 7.98 -0.60
CA VAL A 19 -3.29 6.73 -0.66
C VAL A 19 -2.32 5.71 -1.24
N VAL A 20 -1.95 4.72 -0.42
CA VAL A 20 -1.09 3.63 -0.86
C VAL A 20 -1.79 2.94 -2.02
N GLU A 21 -1.18 3.00 -3.21
CA GLU A 21 -1.68 2.31 -4.39
C GLU A 21 -1.49 0.80 -4.19
N GLN A 22 -2.60 0.07 -4.08
CA GLN A 22 -2.64 -1.39 -3.91
C GLN A 22 -3.50 -2.05 -5.00
N SER A 23 -3.30 -3.35 -5.21
CA SER A 23 -4.14 -4.15 -6.10
C SER A 23 -5.61 -4.14 -5.66
N GLY A 24 -6.51 -4.42 -6.60
CA GLY A 24 -7.95 -4.43 -6.34
C GLY A 24 -8.38 -5.53 -5.38
N ASP A 25 -9.15 -5.16 -4.37
CA ASP A 25 -9.78 -6.06 -3.41
C ASP A 25 -11.19 -6.45 -3.90
N PRO A 26 -11.46 -7.74 -4.16
CA PRO A 26 -12.79 -8.22 -4.55
C PRO A 26 -13.91 -7.86 -3.56
N SER A 27 -13.60 -7.75 -2.26
CA SER A 27 -14.55 -7.34 -1.22
C SER A 27 -14.85 -5.83 -1.26
N GLN A 28 -13.96 -5.05 -1.87
CA GLN A 28 -14.10 -3.61 -2.09
C GLN A 28 -13.87 -3.25 -3.56
N PRO A 29 -14.83 -3.55 -4.47
CA PRO A 29 -14.63 -3.41 -5.91
C PRO A 29 -14.28 -2.01 -6.41
N ALA A 30 -14.49 -0.98 -5.59
CA ALA A 30 -14.11 0.40 -5.87
C ALA A 30 -12.59 0.64 -5.85
N THR A 31 -11.81 -0.30 -5.28
CA THR A 31 -10.35 -0.24 -5.21
C THR A 31 -9.68 -0.63 -6.52
N PHE A 32 -10.39 -1.31 -7.42
CA PHE A 32 -9.85 -1.72 -8.71
C PHE A 32 -9.50 -0.53 -9.60
N PHE A 33 -8.47 -0.71 -10.44
CA PHE A 33 -8.04 0.29 -11.41
C PHE A 33 -9.19 0.73 -12.32
N SER A 34 -9.43 2.05 -12.42
CA SER A 34 -10.53 2.64 -13.19
C SER A 34 -10.12 3.78 -14.13
N ASN A 35 -8.83 4.07 -14.27
CA ASN A 35 -8.29 5.18 -15.06
C ASN A 35 -8.22 4.90 -16.58
N VAL A 36 -9.29 4.34 -17.14
CA VAL A 36 -9.40 3.87 -18.53
C VAL A 36 -9.35 4.98 -19.59
N GLU A 37 -9.58 6.23 -19.18
CA GLU A 37 -9.51 7.42 -20.05
C GLU A 37 -8.06 7.85 -20.30
N ASN A 38 -7.14 7.50 -19.39
CA ASN A 38 -5.73 7.80 -19.54
C ASN A 38 -5.03 6.64 -20.26
N GLU A 39 -4.65 6.88 -21.50
CA GLU A 39 -4.00 5.89 -22.37
C GLU A 39 -2.67 5.38 -21.78
N ASN A 40 -1.85 6.24 -21.18
CA ASN A 40 -0.56 5.86 -20.62
C ASN A 40 -0.74 4.96 -19.39
N LYS A 41 -1.67 5.32 -18.50
CA LYS A 41 -2.01 4.49 -17.33
C LYS A 41 -2.62 3.15 -17.71
N THR A 42 -3.52 3.14 -18.70
CA THR A 42 -4.13 1.90 -19.20
C THR A 42 -3.10 0.97 -19.83
N ALA A 43 -2.17 1.52 -20.62
CA ALA A 43 -1.08 0.75 -21.21
C ALA A 43 -0.16 0.17 -20.13
N GLY A 44 0.21 0.96 -19.11
CA GLY A 44 1.02 0.51 -17.98
C GLY A 44 0.34 -0.58 -17.15
N TYR A 45 -0.97 -0.45 -16.88
CA TYR A 45 -1.75 -1.45 -16.16
C TYR A 45 -1.87 -2.80 -16.90
N LEU A 46 -1.80 -2.78 -18.23
CA LEU A 46 -1.77 -3.97 -19.11
C LEU A 46 -0.34 -4.53 -19.33
N GLY A 47 0.68 -3.94 -18.71
CA GLY A 47 2.08 -4.36 -18.86
C GLY A 47 2.70 -4.02 -20.23
N LEU A 48 2.15 -3.04 -20.94
CA LEU A 48 2.64 -2.62 -22.26
C LEU A 48 3.70 -1.51 -22.11
N GLN A 49 4.71 -1.53 -22.97
CA GLN A 49 5.83 -0.58 -22.91
C GLN A 49 5.55 0.74 -23.64
N HIS A 50 4.64 0.72 -24.63
CA HIS A 50 4.28 1.88 -25.45
C HIS A 50 2.77 1.97 -25.64
N THR A 51 2.25 3.20 -25.76
CA THR A 51 0.81 3.42 -26.03
C THR A 51 0.38 2.95 -27.42
N SER A 52 1.30 2.88 -28.40
CA SER A 52 1.05 2.25 -29.71
C SER A 52 0.67 0.77 -29.55
N ASN A 53 1.29 0.07 -28.61
CA ASN A 53 1.04 -1.36 -28.39
C ASN A 53 -0.38 -1.54 -27.84
N LEU A 54 -0.86 -0.61 -27.01
CA LEU A 54 -2.25 -0.61 -26.52
C LEU A 54 -3.23 -0.42 -27.69
N ARG A 55 -2.97 0.54 -28.59
CA ARG A 55 -3.81 0.78 -29.76
C ARG A 55 -3.87 -0.43 -30.68
N GLN A 56 -2.71 -1.01 -30.99
CA GLN A 56 -2.59 -2.23 -31.80
C GLN A 56 -3.34 -3.39 -31.15
N LEU A 57 -3.14 -3.61 -29.86
CA LEU A 57 -3.85 -4.63 -29.09
C LEU A 57 -5.37 -4.42 -29.15
N ALA A 58 -5.83 -3.18 -28.97
CA ALA A 58 -7.25 -2.87 -28.93
C ALA A 58 -7.99 -3.13 -30.26
N VAL A 59 -7.26 -3.20 -31.38
CA VAL A 59 -7.82 -3.50 -32.70
C VAL A 59 -7.58 -4.95 -33.16
N THR A 60 -7.10 -5.82 -32.27
CA THR A 60 -6.93 -7.26 -32.55
C THR A 60 -8.26 -8.02 -32.55
N TYR A 61 -8.30 -9.15 -33.26
CA TYR A 61 -9.50 -9.98 -33.36
C TYR A 61 -10.17 -10.35 -32.02
N PRO A 62 -9.46 -10.70 -30.92
CA PRO A 62 -10.11 -11.01 -29.65
C PRO A 62 -10.90 -9.82 -29.11
N VAL A 63 -10.32 -8.61 -29.20
CA VAL A 63 -10.93 -7.39 -28.69
C VAL A 63 -12.10 -6.95 -29.58
N LEU A 64 -11.94 -7.01 -30.90
CA LEU A 64 -13.00 -6.64 -31.83
C LEU A 64 -14.23 -7.56 -31.69
N GLN A 65 -14.02 -8.88 -31.58
CA GLN A 65 -15.09 -9.85 -31.35
C GLN A 65 -15.79 -9.61 -30.01
N ALA A 66 -15.03 -9.40 -28.94
CA ALA A 66 -15.59 -9.06 -27.63
C ALA A 66 -16.36 -7.73 -27.64
N PHE A 67 -15.88 -6.75 -28.40
CA PHE A 67 -16.48 -5.42 -28.46
C PHE A 67 -17.88 -5.42 -29.05
N VAL A 68 -18.15 -6.21 -30.09
CA VAL A 68 -19.48 -6.30 -30.71
C VAL A 68 -20.55 -6.64 -29.67
N SER A 69 -20.29 -7.62 -28.81
CA SER A 69 -21.20 -8.00 -27.72
C SER A 69 -21.16 -7.00 -26.57
N PHE A 70 -19.96 -6.48 -26.22
CA PHE A 70 -19.79 -5.53 -25.12
C PHE A 70 -20.50 -4.21 -25.38
N ALA A 71 -20.47 -3.68 -26.60
CA ALA A 71 -21.04 -2.38 -26.94
C ALA A 71 -22.55 -2.30 -26.62
N GLN A 72 -23.27 -3.43 -26.73
CA GLN A 72 -24.70 -3.53 -26.44
C GLN A 72 -25.03 -3.40 -24.94
N VAL A 73 -24.13 -3.85 -24.06
CA VAL A 73 -24.40 -3.96 -22.61
C VAL A 73 -23.50 -3.08 -21.74
N GLY A 74 -22.34 -2.68 -22.25
CA GLY A 74 -21.26 -2.00 -21.53
C GLY A 74 -21.43 -0.49 -21.37
N ALA A 75 -22.42 0.11 -22.05
CA ALA A 75 -22.72 1.54 -21.92
C ALA A 75 -23.26 1.85 -20.51
N ASN A 76 -22.68 2.85 -19.85
CA ASN A 76 -23.03 3.32 -18.50
C ASN A 76 -22.93 2.27 -17.37
N THR A 77 -22.25 1.15 -17.60
CA THR A 77 -21.94 0.14 -16.58
C THR A 77 -20.59 0.40 -15.92
N ARG A 78 -20.51 0.09 -14.63
CA ARG A 78 -19.27 0.05 -13.83
C ARG A 78 -18.80 -1.40 -13.72
N SER A 79 -17.51 -1.62 -13.50
CA SER A 79 -16.93 -2.96 -13.35
C SER A 79 -17.40 -3.68 -12.09
N HIS A 80 -17.74 -2.94 -11.02
CA HIS A 80 -17.88 -3.48 -9.66
C HIS A 80 -18.76 -4.73 -9.59
N THR A 81 -20.00 -4.66 -10.09
CA THR A 81 -20.93 -5.79 -10.03
C THR A 81 -20.41 -6.98 -10.81
N THR A 82 -19.86 -6.76 -12.01
CA THR A 82 -19.27 -7.83 -12.83
C THR A 82 -18.11 -8.52 -12.13
N LEU A 83 -17.21 -7.75 -11.51
CA LEU A 83 -16.05 -8.30 -10.81
C LEU A 83 -16.44 -9.09 -9.56
N VAL A 84 -17.48 -8.66 -8.83
CA VAL A 84 -18.04 -9.43 -7.69
C VAL A 84 -18.58 -10.78 -8.17
N LEU A 85 -19.35 -10.79 -9.27
CA LEU A 85 -19.88 -12.06 -9.82
C LEU A 85 -18.75 -13.03 -10.20
N LEU A 86 -17.67 -12.52 -10.78
CA LEU A 86 -16.49 -13.31 -11.14
C LEU A 86 -15.69 -13.79 -9.92
N ALA A 87 -15.61 -12.97 -8.87
CA ALA A 87 -14.99 -13.34 -7.60
C ALA A 87 -15.76 -14.48 -6.92
N ASP A 88 -17.09 -14.42 -6.94
CA ASP A 88 -17.96 -15.40 -6.27
C ASP A 88 -17.96 -16.75 -6.99
N ASN A 89 -18.15 -16.75 -8.32
CA ASN A 89 -18.25 -18.00 -9.09
C ASN A 89 -18.01 -17.80 -10.59
N GLU A 90 -16.75 -17.64 -10.99
CA GLU A 90 -16.34 -17.51 -12.40
C GLU A 90 -17.00 -18.56 -13.32
N LYS A 91 -16.99 -19.84 -12.94
CA LYS A 91 -17.47 -20.96 -13.77
C LYS A 91 -18.94 -20.84 -14.13
N GLN A 92 -19.75 -20.17 -13.31
CA GLN A 92 -21.16 -19.94 -13.61
C GLN A 92 -21.36 -19.07 -14.85
N TYR A 93 -20.38 -18.22 -15.18
CA TYR A 93 -20.43 -17.23 -16.26
C TYR A 93 -19.69 -17.66 -17.52
N ASP A 94 -18.96 -18.79 -17.49
CA ASP A 94 -18.34 -19.37 -18.67
C ASP A 94 -19.38 -20.17 -19.47
N VAL A 95 -20.08 -19.47 -20.37
CA VAL A 95 -21.18 -20.02 -21.17
C VAL A 95 -21.09 -19.63 -22.63
N ASP A 96 -21.56 -20.50 -23.52
CA ASP A 96 -21.57 -20.24 -24.96
C ASP A 96 -22.56 -19.14 -25.34
N ASP A 97 -23.81 -19.24 -24.87
CA ASP A 97 -24.89 -18.30 -25.19
C ASP A 97 -25.34 -17.48 -23.96
N ALA A 98 -24.64 -16.37 -23.74
CA ALA A 98 -24.95 -15.44 -22.67
C ALA A 98 -26.24 -14.62 -22.92
N GLU A 99 -26.65 -14.46 -24.18
CA GLU A 99 -27.82 -13.63 -24.52
C GLU A 99 -29.12 -14.33 -24.13
N THR A 100 -29.20 -15.63 -24.40
CA THR A 100 -30.33 -16.46 -24.00
C THR A 100 -30.35 -16.66 -22.49
N ARG A 101 -29.19 -16.87 -21.84
CA ARG A 101 -29.11 -17.12 -20.40
C ARG A 101 -29.45 -15.89 -19.55
N TRP A 102 -29.02 -14.70 -19.99
CA TRP A 102 -29.24 -13.44 -19.28
C TRP A 102 -29.83 -12.37 -20.20
N PRO A 103 -31.13 -12.47 -20.54
CA PRO A 103 -31.77 -11.54 -21.46
C PRO A 103 -31.78 -10.12 -20.88
N THR A 104 -31.46 -9.12 -21.71
CA THR A 104 -31.40 -7.71 -21.31
C THR A 104 -32.58 -6.89 -21.83
N THR A 105 -33.74 -7.53 -22.00
CA THR A 105 -34.98 -6.88 -22.44
C THR A 105 -35.41 -5.76 -21.48
N PRO A 106 -35.82 -4.59 -21.99
CA PRO A 106 -36.33 -3.51 -21.14
C PRO A 106 -37.53 -3.97 -20.30
N GLY A 107 -37.54 -3.62 -19.01
CA GLY A 107 -38.66 -3.93 -18.09
C GLY A 107 -38.48 -5.16 -17.20
N HIS A 108 -37.42 -5.94 -17.36
CA HIS A 108 -37.09 -7.01 -16.41
C HIS A 108 -36.47 -6.45 -15.12
N SER A 109 -36.92 -6.96 -13.97
CA SER A 109 -36.42 -6.58 -12.63
C SER A 109 -34.91 -6.78 -12.46
N ASN A 110 -34.32 -7.72 -13.21
CA ASN A 110 -32.92 -8.13 -13.07
C ASN A 110 -32.00 -7.56 -14.16
N LEU A 111 -32.42 -6.50 -14.87
CA LEU A 111 -31.65 -5.96 -16.01
C LEU A 111 -30.20 -5.63 -15.66
N SER A 112 -29.95 -5.01 -14.50
CA SER A 112 -28.60 -4.66 -14.05
C SER A 112 -27.72 -5.90 -13.82
N HIS A 113 -28.26 -6.91 -13.13
CA HIS A 113 -27.58 -8.18 -12.90
C HIS A 113 -27.31 -8.91 -14.22
N ASN A 114 -28.31 -8.99 -15.11
CA ASN A 114 -28.17 -9.67 -16.41
C ASN A 114 -27.09 -9.00 -17.29
N LYS A 115 -27.02 -7.66 -17.28
CA LYS A 115 -25.93 -6.94 -17.94
C LYS A 115 -24.56 -7.30 -17.33
N ALA A 116 -24.44 -7.29 -16.01
CA ALA A 116 -23.20 -7.65 -15.33
C ALA A 116 -22.78 -9.10 -15.65
N ALA A 117 -23.72 -10.04 -15.67
CA ALA A 117 -23.48 -11.43 -16.02
C ALA A 117 -23.04 -11.61 -17.50
N ARG A 118 -23.69 -10.92 -18.44
CA ARG A 118 -23.24 -10.91 -19.85
C ARG A 118 -21.83 -10.35 -19.99
N ILE A 119 -21.54 -9.25 -19.29
CA ILE A 119 -20.19 -8.68 -19.27
C ILE A 119 -19.20 -9.69 -18.68
N ALA A 120 -19.54 -10.40 -17.60
CA ALA A 120 -18.67 -11.41 -17.00
C ALA A 120 -18.29 -12.49 -18.02
N THR A 121 -19.25 -13.02 -18.78
CA THR A 121 -18.98 -13.97 -19.87
C THR A 121 -18.08 -13.38 -20.95
N ILE A 122 -18.31 -12.12 -21.36
CA ILE A 122 -17.47 -11.45 -22.36
C ILE A 122 -16.03 -11.32 -21.86
N LEU A 123 -15.81 -10.97 -20.59
CA LEU A 123 -14.48 -10.84 -20.02
C LEU A 123 -13.75 -12.18 -19.91
N ILE A 124 -14.46 -13.26 -19.54
CA ILE A 124 -13.91 -14.63 -19.53
C ILE A 124 -13.44 -15.02 -20.93
N LYS A 125 -14.31 -14.88 -21.94
CA LYS A 125 -13.98 -15.23 -23.33
C LYS A 125 -12.85 -14.37 -23.89
N LEU A 126 -12.83 -13.07 -23.57
CA LEU A 126 -11.76 -12.16 -24.00
C LEU A 126 -10.42 -12.59 -23.41
N ARG A 127 -10.37 -12.89 -22.11
CA ARG A 127 -9.16 -13.41 -21.45
C ARG A 127 -8.65 -14.66 -22.15
N GLN A 128 -9.51 -15.67 -22.32
CA GLN A 128 -9.17 -16.92 -22.99
C GLN A 128 -8.67 -16.69 -24.43
N ALA A 129 -9.32 -15.80 -25.18
CA ALA A 129 -8.94 -15.48 -26.55
C ALA A 129 -7.59 -14.74 -26.65
N LEU A 130 -7.31 -13.82 -25.72
CA LEU A 130 -6.01 -13.14 -25.63
C LEU A 130 -4.88 -14.12 -25.29
N GLU A 131 -5.10 -15.05 -24.37
CA GLU A 131 -4.15 -16.13 -24.04
C GLU A 131 -3.94 -17.09 -25.22
N ALA A 132 -5.00 -17.40 -25.97
CA ALA A 132 -4.93 -18.25 -27.15
C ALA A 132 -4.24 -17.57 -28.35
N MET A 133 -4.35 -16.25 -28.47
CA MET A 133 -3.74 -15.45 -29.54
C MET A 133 -2.23 -15.67 -29.63
N ALA A 134 -1.54 -15.78 -28.48
CA ALA A 134 -0.10 -16.05 -28.43
C ALA A 134 0.31 -17.40 -29.07
N LYS A 135 -0.64 -18.33 -29.23
CA LYS A 135 -0.41 -19.70 -29.70
C LYS A 135 -0.81 -19.89 -31.17
N LYS A 136 -1.40 -18.89 -31.81
CA LYS A 136 -1.86 -18.97 -33.21
C LYS A 136 -0.72 -18.66 -34.17
N THR A 137 -0.76 -19.31 -35.34
CA THR A 137 0.10 -18.92 -36.45
C THR A 137 -0.34 -17.56 -37.03
N PRO A 138 0.56 -16.79 -37.67
CA PRO A 138 0.20 -15.52 -38.30
C PRO A 138 -0.97 -15.64 -39.29
N ALA A 139 -1.00 -16.70 -40.10
CA ALA A 139 -2.08 -16.92 -41.08
C ALA A 139 -3.44 -17.21 -40.41
N GLU A 140 -3.47 -18.01 -39.34
CA GLU A 140 -4.70 -18.25 -38.57
C GLU A 140 -5.18 -16.98 -37.88
N ALA A 141 -4.26 -16.20 -37.28
CA ALA A 141 -4.57 -14.93 -36.64
C ALA A 141 -5.12 -13.92 -37.66
N GLN A 142 -4.56 -13.87 -38.87
CA GLN A 142 -5.04 -13.02 -39.95
C GLN A 142 -6.45 -13.39 -40.38
N LYS A 143 -6.75 -14.69 -40.55
CA LYS A 143 -8.10 -15.14 -40.88
C LYS A 143 -9.13 -14.69 -39.83
N LEU A 144 -8.81 -14.88 -38.54
CA LEU A 144 -9.68 -14.45 -37.44
C LEU A 144 -9.83 -12.92 -37.39
N GLN A 145 -8.76 -12.19 -37.73
CA GLN A 145 -8.77 -10.73 -37.84
C GLN A 145 -9.71 -10.24 -38.94
N ASP A 146 -9.68 -10.86 -40.11
CA ASP A 146 -10.55 -10.50 -41.23
C ASP A 146 -12.03 -10.76 -40.90
N GLU A 147 -12.32 -11.92 -40.27
CA GLU A 147 -13.66 -12.26 -39.78
C GLU A 147 -14.17 -11.27 -38.71
N ALA A 148 -13.31 -10.89 -37.76
CA ALA A 148 -13.63 -9.92 -36.73
C ALA A 148 -13.90 -8.52 -37.30
N ASN A 149 -13.09 -8.08 -38.27
CA ASN A 149 -13.27 -6.80 -38.96
C ASN A 149 -14.57 -6.77 -39.78
N ALA A 150 -14.89 -7.86 -40.48
CA ALA A 150 -16.14 -7.97 -41.24
C ALA A 150 -17.36 -7.88 -40.30
N THR A 151 -17.30 -8.57 -39.16
CA THR A 151 -18.36 -8.54 -38.14
C THR A 151 -18.51 -7.14 -37.54
N LEU A 152 -17.39 -6.51 -37.14
CA LEU A 152 -17.40 -5.15 -36.61
C LEU A 152 -17.97 -4.15 -37.62
N SER A 153 -17.56 -4.23 -38.89
CA SER A 153 -18.03 -3.32 -39.94
C SER A 153 -19.53 -3.45 -40.20
N LYS A 154 -20.06 -4.67 -40.09
CA LYS A 154 -21.49 -4.96 -40.22
C LYS A 154 -22.30 -4.33 -39.08
N GLU A 155 -21.87 -4.54 -37.84
CA GLU A 155 -22.61 -4.10 -36.64
C GLU A 155 -22.35 -2.63 -36.28
N HIS A 156 -21.21 -2.07 -36.69
CA HIS A 156 -20.74 -0.72 -36.35
C HIS A 156 -20.21 0.05 -37.56
N GLN A 157 -21.03 0.26 -38.58
CA GLN A 157 -20.66 0.89 -39.89
C GLN A 157 -19.95 2.25 -39.80
N LYS A 158 -20.11 2.99 -38.70
CA LYS A 158 -19.48 4.31 -38.51
C LYS A 158 -18.09 4.23 -37.87
N LEU A 159 -17.70 3.07 -37.37
CA LEU A 159 -16.44 2.86 -36.69
C LEU A 159 -15.39 2.37 -37.69
N ALA A 160 -14.51 3.28 -38.12
CA ALA A 160 -13.39 2.94 -38.99
C ALA A 160 -12.18 2.52 -38.14
N VAL A 161 -11.77 1.26 -38.26
CA VAL A 161 -10.60 0.69 -37.57
C VAL A 161 -9.63 0.16 -38.61
N ALA A 162 -8.34 0.35 -38.39
CA ALA A 162 -7.29 -0.21 -39.23
C ALA A 162 -7.20 -1.72 -39.08
N VAL A 163 -6.91 -2.39 -40.21
CA VAL A 163 -6.71 -3.83 -40.25
C VAL A 163 -5.29 -4.13 -39.82
N ILE A 164 -5.12 -4.92 -38.76
CA ILE A 164 -3.82 -5.46 -38.37
C ILE A 164 -3.40 -6.53 -39.39
N ASN A 165 -2.14 -6.45 -39.82
CA ASN A 165 -1.50 -7.50 -40.58
C ASN A 165 -0.58 -8.32 -39.65
N HIS A 166 -1.05 -9.50 -39.25
CA HIS A 166 -0.34 -10.38 -38.31
C HIS A 166 0.94 -10.99 -38.89
N GLU A 167 1.15 -10.95 -40.21
CA GLU A 167 2.40 -11.40 -40.84
C GLU A 167 3.50 -10.33 -40.76
N GLN A 168 3.11 -9.05 -40.73
CA GLN A 168 4.04 -7.91 -40.75
C GLN A 168 4.22 -7.27 -39.36
N GLN A 169 3.22 -7.40 -38.49
CA GLN A 169 3.18 -6.72 -37.19
C GLN A 169 3.23 -7.72 -36.06
N LYS A 170 4.25 -7.60 -35.21
CA LYS A 170 4.34 -8.38 -33.97
C LYS A 170 3.53 -7.69 -32.88
N ILE A 171 2.36 -8.25 -32.58
CA ILE A 171 1.49 -7.74 -31.51
C ILE A 171 2.01 -8.20 -30.15
N GLN A 172 2.15 -7.26 -29.21
CA GLN A 172 2.47 -7.58 -27.82
C GLN A 172 1.21 -8.06 -27.10
N VAL A 173 1.24 -9.30 -26.58
CA VAL A 173 0.18 -9.84 -25.73
C VAL A 173 0.28 -9.20 -24.34
N PRO A 174 -0.82 -8.71 -23.76
CA PRO A 174 -0.80 -8.07 -22.44
C PRO A 174 -0.48 -9.07 -21.34
N ALA A 175 0.16 -8.61 -20.27
CA ALA A 175 0.31 -9.39 -19.04
C ALA A 175 -0.98 -9.26 -18.23
N LEU A 176 -1.90 -10.23 -18.38
CA LEU A 176 -3.19 -10.18 -17.69
C LEU A 176 -3.07 -10.56 -16.19
N GLY A 177 -2.00 -11.21 -15.77
CA GLY A 177 -1.83 -11.68 -14.40
C GLY A 177 -2.65 -12.95 -14.09
N PRO A 178 -2.99 -13.20 -12.81
CA PRO A 178 -2.69 -12.36 -11.66
C PRO A 178 -1.19 -12.32 -11.35
N HIS A 179 -0.71 -11.18 -10.85
CA HIS A 179 0.62 -11.07 -10.24
C HIS A 179 0.59 -11.54 -8.77
N GLU A 180 1.76 -11.71 -8.13
CA GLU A 180 1.89 -12.35 -6.81
C GLU A 180 1.00 -11.75 -5.70
N THR A 181 0.76 -10.44 -5.73
CA THR A 181 -0.05 -9.71 -4.74
C THR A 181 -1.47 -9.43 -5.20
N GLU A 182 -1.89 -10.01 -6.33
CA GLU A 182 -3.19 -9.73 -6.95
C GLU A 182 -4.21 -10.82 -6.68
N SER A 183 -5.48 -10.39 -6.60
CA SER A 183 -6.59 -11.33 -6.59
C SER A 183 -6.77 -12.01 -7.95
N ALA A 184 -7.40 -13.19 -7.97
CA ALA A 184 -7.73 -13.91 -9.21
C ALA A 184 -8.67 -13.12 -10.15
N VAL A 185 -9.24 -12.01 -9.68
CA VAL A 185 -10.20 -11.17 -10.41
C VAL A 185 -9.50 -10.10 -11.27
N GLU A 186 -8.25 -9.76 -10.95
CA GLU A 186 -7.47 -8.73 -11.65
C GLU A 186 -7.33 -8.93 -13.17
N PRO A 187 -7.12 -10.15 -13.70
CA PRO A 187 -7.13 -10.40 -15.14
C PRO A 187 -8.42 -9.93 -15.84
N TYR A 188 -9.57 -10.07 -15.19
CA TYR A 188 -10.84 -9.61 -15.74
C TYR A 188 -10.96 -8.08 -15.65
N ASN A 189 -10.42 -7.45 -14.61
CA ASN A 189 -10.40 -5.99 -14.54
C ASN A 189 -9.49 -5.37 -15.61
N ARG A 190 -8.37 -6.02 -15.95
CA ARG A 190 -7.54 -5.65 -17.12
C ARG A 190 -8.30 -5.79 -18.44
N CYS A 191 -9.02 -6.89 -18.63
CA CYS A 191 -9.89 -7.08 -19.79
C CYS A 191 -10.98 -5.99 -19.86
N TRP A 192 -11.59 -5.65 -18.73
CA TRP A 192 -12.55 -4.55 -18.63
C TRP A 192 -11.92 -3.20 -19.00
N ALA A 193 -10.73 -2.91 -18.50
CA ALA A 193 -10.01 -1.68 -18.81
C ALA A 193 -9.74 -1.55 -20.31
N LEU A 194 -9.35 -2.65 -20.97
CA LEU A 194 -9.15 -2.71 -22.42
C LEU A 194 -10.46 -2.45 -23.19
N MET A 195 -11.56 -3.07 -22.77
CA MET A 195 -12.88 -2.85 -23.39
C MET A 195 -13.37 -1.41 -23.24
N LYS A 196 -13.20 -0.83 -22.05
CA LYS A 196 -13.57 0.57 -21.79
C LYS A 196 -12.68 1.55 -22.52
N TYR A 197 -11.39 1.26 -22.65
CA TYR A 197 -10.48 2.04 -23.48
C TYR A 197 -10.96 2.06 -24.93
N PHE A 198 -11.21 0.90 -25.55
CA PHE A 198 -11.70 0.84 -26.92
C PHE A 198 -13.06 1.56 -27.09
N GLN A 199 -13.99 1.37 -26.16
CA GLN A 199 -15.28 2.08 -26.16
C GLN A 199 -15.10 3.61 -26.06
N HIS A 200 -14.21 4.07 -25.19
CA HIS A 200 -13.95 5.50 -25.02
C HIS A 200 -13.34 6.12 -26.28
N GLN A 201 -12.32 5.48 -26.85
CA GLN A 201 -11.65 5.96 -28.06
C GLN A 201 -12.58 5.93 -29.28
N SER A 202 -13.47 4.93 -29.39
CA SER A 202 -14.44 4.83 -30.50
C SER A 202 -15.56 5.87 -30.44
N HIS A 203 -15.93 6.33 -29.24
CA HIS A 203 -16.97 7.36 -29.07
C HIS A 203 -16.43 8.80 -29.13
N ALA A 204 -15.17 9.00 -28.72
CA ALA A 204 -14.53 10.30 -28.76
C ALA A 204 -14.06 10.61 -30.20
N SER A 205 -14.80 11.47 -30.91
CA SER A 205 -14.57 11.78 -32.33
C SER A 205 -13.13 12.14 -32.70
N LYS A 206 -12.38 12.79 -31.80
CA LYS A 206 -10.96 13.17 -32.00
C LYS A 206 -9.99 11.99 -31.86
N ASN A 207 -10.39 10.95 -31.14
CA ASN A 207 -9.55 9.84 -30.74
C ASN A 207 -9.66 8.64 -31.69
N VAL A 208 -10.71 8.57 -32.51
CA VAL A 208 -10.88 7.53 -33.53
C VAL A 208 -9.69 7.49 -34.50
N GLU A 209 -9.02 8.63 -34.74
CA GLU A 209 -7.79 8.68 -35.54
C GLU A 209 -6.66 7.79 -35.01
N ASN A 210 -6.65 7.50 -33.69
CA ASN A 210 -5.66 6.61 -33.07
C ASN A 210 -5.81 5.15 -33.55
N PHE A 211 -7.00 4.76 -34.01
CA PHE A 211 -7.28 3.42 -34.53
C PHE A 211 -7.18 3.32 -36.05
N LYS A 212 -6.80 4.39 -36.74
CA LYS A 212 -6.46 4.35 -38.16
C LYS A 212 -4.99 3.97 -38.37
N GLU A 213 -4.63 3.62 -39.59
CA GLU A 213 -3.32 3.01 -39.93
C GLU A 213 -2.13 3.83 -39.41
N GLY A 214 -2.15 5.16 -39.59
CA GLY A 214 -1.10 6.05 -39.08
C GLY A 214 -1.16 6.34 -37.58
N GLY A 215 -2.27 6.02 -36.90
CA GLY A 215 -2.46 6.20 -35.46
C GLY A 215 -1.91 5.04 -34.62
N LEU A 216 -1.97 3.83 -35.16
CA LEU A 216 -1.50 2.60 -34.50
C LEU A 216 0.01 2.60 -34.23
N SER A 217 0.80 3.26 -35.07
CA SER A 217 2.26 3.35 -34.95
C SER A 217 2.73 4.54 -34.11
N LYS A 218 1.88 5.53 -33.84
CA LYS A 218 2.23 6.75 -33.10
C LYS A 218 2.09 6.55 -31.59
N GLY A 219 3.05 5.90 -30.97
CA GLY A 219 3.06 5.68 -29.51
C GLY A 219 4.04 6.59 -28.78
N ALA A 220 3.78 6.84 -27.50
CA ALA A 220 4.79 7.30 -26.55
C ALA A 220 5.17 6.13 -25.62
N PRO A 221 6.41 6.08 -25.10
CA PRO A 221 6.75 5.18 -24.01
C PRO A 221 5.80 5.36 -22.82
N VAL A 222 5.45 4.26 -22.16
CA VAL A 222 4.72 4.28 -20.90
C VAL A 222 5.64 4.83 -19.82
N LYS A 223 5.16 5.84 -19.10
CA LYS A 223 5.92 6.48 -18.03
C LYS A 223 5.89 5.59 -16.79
N PRO A 224 6.99 5.51 -16.02
CA PRO A 224 7.03 4.71 -14.79
C PRO A 224 5.95 5.07 -13.77
N ASP A 225 5.60 6.36 -13.65
CA ASP A 225 4.55 6.88 -12.77
C ASP A 225 3.12 6.46 -13.18
N SER A 226 2.96 6.00 -14.43
CA SER A 226 1.69 5.58 -14.99
C SER A 226 1.45 4.08 -14.82
N ILE A 227 2.49 3.32 -14.45
CA ILE A 227 2.37 1.94 -14.01
C ILE A 227 1.92 1.97 -12.54
N PRO A 228 0.85 1.24 -12.17
CA PRO A 228 0.41 1.18 -10.78
C PRO A 228 1.52 0.70 -9.84
N ALA A 229 1.64 1.27 -8.63
CA ALA A 229 2.78 1.03 -7.75
C ALA A 229 3.07 -0.46 -7.49
N TRP A 230 2.04 -1.29 -7.32
CA TRP A 230 2.18 -2.73 -7.08
C TRP A 230 2.61 -3.54 -8.31
N LEU A 231 2.58 -2.95 -9.51
CA LEU A 231 3.06 -3.57 -10.77
C LEU A 231 4.43 -3.06 -11.20
N ARG A 232 4.97 -2.04 -10.54
CA ARG A 232 6.30 -1.54 -10.86
C ARG A 232 7.32 -2.59 -10.47
N SER A 233 8.27 -2.87 -11.35
CA SER A 233 9.46 -3.64 -10.98
C SER A 233 10.10 -2.96 -9.78
N LYS A 234 10.20 -3.68 -8.66
CA LYS A 234 10.97 -3.20 -7.52
C LYS A 234 12.40 -2.97 -7.99
N ALA A 235 12.99 -1.84 -7.62
CA ALA A 235 14.39 -1.58 -7.97
C ALA A 235 15.25 -2.71 -7.37
N PRO A 236 16.16 -3.34 -8.15
CA PRO A 236 17.06 -4.33 -7.60
C PRO A 236 17.84 -3.71 -6.43
N GLY A 237 17.66 -4.27 -5.21
CA GLY A 237 18.22 -3.74 -3.96
C GLY A 237 17.22 -3.04 -3.02
N ALA A 238 15.96 -2.84 -3.42
CA ALA A 238 14.94 -2.29 -2.53
C ALA A 238 14.33 -3.32 -1.55
N ASP A 239 14.49 -4.62 -1.83
CA ASP A 239 14.01 -5.71 -0.96
C ASP A 239 15.00 -6.06 0.17
N THR A 240 16.14 -5.37 0.29
CA THR A 240 17.20 -5.68 1.26
C THR A 240 17.38 -4.61 2.34
N ILE A 241 16.33 -3.91 2.75
CA ILE A 241 16.31 -3.43 4.13
C ILE A 241 15.70 -4.59 4.92
N PRO A 242 16.50 -5.43 5.61
CA PRO A 242 15.96 -6.49 6.45
C PRO A 242 14.95 -5.83 7.39
N VAL A 243 13.68 -6.19 7.26
CA VAL A 243 12.66 -5.75 8.19
C VAL A 243 13.08 -6.30 9.55
N SER A 244 13.52 -5.41 10.44
CA SER A 244 13.98 -5.81 11.77
C SER A 244 12.93 -6.70 12.42
N THR A 245 13.38 -7.74 13.13
CA THR A 245 12.48 -8.62 13.90
C THR A 245 11.62 -7.81 14.86
N ALA A 246 12.11 -6.66 15.35
CA ALA A 246 11.36 -5.70 16.14
C ALA A 246 10.14 -5.13 15.40
N VAL A 247 10.27 -4.79 14.11
CA VAL A 247 9.20 -4.24 13.27
C VAL A 247 8.13 -5.30 13.02
N THR A 248 8.54 -6.52 12.66
CA THR A 248 7.60 -7.63 12.44
C THR A 248 6.84 -7.98 13.73
N THR A 249 7.54 -7.93 14.87
CA THR A 249 6.91 -8.13 16.19
C THR A 249 5.94 -7.01 16.49
N ALA A 250 6.32 -5.74 16.27
CA ALA A 250 5.45 -4.58 16.49
C ALA A 250 4.17 -4.63 15.66
N ASP A 251 4.25 -5.05 14.39
CA ASP A 251 3.10 -5.17 13.49
C ASP A 251 2.12 -6.28 13.94
N SER A 252 2.62 -7.30 14.67
CA SER A 252 1.78 -8.38 15.20
C SER A 252 1.06 -8.01 16.51
N LEU A 253 1.51 -6.95 17.20
CA LEU A 253 0.96 -6.57 18.49
C LEU A 253 -0.37 -5.83 18.38
N SER A 254 -1.26 -6.05 19.35
CA SER A 254 -2.52 -5.30 19.45
C SER A 254 -2.26 -3.80 19.62
N LYS A 255 -3.11 -2.95 19.03
CA LYS A 255 -2.95 -1.50 19.12
C LYS A 255 -3.23 -1.02 20.55
N LYS A 256 -2.18 -0.70 21.29
CA LYS A 256 -2.24 -0.09 22.62
C LYS A 256 -1.40 1.18 22.64
N SER A 257 -1.87 2.17 23.39
CA SER A 257 -1.11 3.40 23.64
C SER A 257 -0.55 3.36 25.05
N PHE A 258 0.73 3.66 25.19
CA PHE A 258 1.40 3.77 26.46
C PHE A 258 1.85 5.21 26.69
N SER A 259 1.63 5.71 27.90
CA SER A 259 2.10 7.03 28.30
C SER A 259 2.87 6.95 29.60
N VAL A 260 3.77 7.91 29.79
CA VAL A 260 4.53 8.08 31.02
C VAL A 260 4.21 9.43 31.63
N VAL A 261 4.07 9.46 32.94
CA VAL A 261 3.73 10.62 33.74
C VAL A 261 4.68 10.71 34.92
N TRP A 262 5.46 11.78 34.96
CA TRP A 262 6.25 12.17 36.11
C TRP A 262 5.32 12.78 37.17
N LEU A 263 5.32 12.18 38.35
CA LEU A 263 4.52 12.62 39.48
C LEU A 263 5.44 13.08 40.61
N SER A 264 5.50 14.38 40.86
CA SER A 264 6.37 14.96 41.90
C SER A 264 6.17 14.37 43.29
N LYS A 265 4.94 13.96 43.61
CA LYS A 265 4.62 13.23 44.86
C LYS A 265 5.32 11.87 45.03
N LEU A 266 5.92 11.33 43.97
CA LEU A 266 6.69 10.09 44.00
C LEU A 266 8.20 10.34 44.11
N ASP A 267 8.63 11.59 43.97
CA ASP A 267 10.04 11.99 44.04
C ASP A 267 10.56 11.90 45.47
N SER A 268 11.89 11.87 45.61
CA SER A 268 12.55 12.06 46.89
C SER A 268 12.46 13.52 47.35
N GLU A 269 12.42 13.76 48.65
CA GLU A 269 12.40 15.11 49.24
C GLU A 269 13.58 15.98 48.77
N ASP A 270 14.72 15.35 48.46
CA ASP A 270 15.95 16.02 48.02
C ASP A 270 15.95 16.46 46.54
N LEU A 271 14.98 16.00 45.73
CA LEU A 271 14.99 16.22 44.28
C LEU A 271 14.73 17.70 43.91
N GLU A 272 13.79 18.36 44.59
CA GLU A 272 13.48 19.76 44.32
C GLU A 272 14.69 20.67 44.56
N THR A 273 15.53 20.33 45.55
CA THR A 273 16.75 21.07 45.84
C THR A 273 17.78 20.89 44.72
N ALA A 274 18.02 19.65 44.27
CA ALA A 274 18.96 19.36 43.20
C ALA A 274 18.54 19.96 41.85
N LEU A 275 17.25 19.92 41.51
CA LEU A 275 16.73 20.55 40.30
C LEU A 275 16.93 22.08 40.30
N GLY A 276 16.89 22.71 41.48
CA GLY A 276 17.15 24.14 41.66
C GLY A 276 18.60 24.54 41.37
N GLU A 277 19.56 23.61 41.39
CA GLU A 277 20.96 23.88 41.05
C GLU A 277 21.18 23.92 39.51
N HIS A 278 20.21 23.42 38.74
CA HIS A 278 20.24 23.35 37.28
C HIS A 278 19.21 24.30 36.64
N GLU A 279 19.15 25.56 37.07
CA GLU A 279 18.18 26.57 36.57
C GLU A 279 18.22 26.80 35.04
N ASP A 280 19.34 26.46 34.39
CA ASP A 280 19.53 26.65 32.95
C ASP A 280 18.85 25.57 32.07
N LEU A 281 18.35 24.47 32.65
CA LEU A 281 17.72 23.37 31.92
C LEU A 281 16.19 23.39 32.11
N GLU A 282 15.45 23.44 31.01
CA GLU A 282 13.99 23.32 31.06
C GLU A 282 13.58 21.87 31.39
N PRO A 283 12.79 21.64 32.45
CA PRO A 283 12.35 20.30 32.79
C PRO A 283 11.44 19.74 31.69
N PRO A 284 11.56 18.44 31.37
CA PRO A 284 10.70 17.79 30.39
C PRO A 284 9.24 17.83 30.80
N SER A 285 8.34 17.71 29.82
CA SER A 285 6.89 17.65 30.08
C SER A 285 6.55 16.55 31.08
N SER A 286 5.71 16.87 32.06
CA SER A 286 5.30 15.95 33.12
C SER A 286 4.57 14.73 32.53
N LYS A 287 3.84 14.88 31.42
CA LYS A 287 3.18 13.78 30.71
C LYS A 287 3.71 13.68 29.29
N GLN A 288 4.09 12.46 28.89
CA GLN A 288 4.60 12.16 27.56
C GLN A 288 4.03 10.84 27.05
N SER A 289 3.95 10.68 25.73
CA SER A 289 3.71 9.36 25.13
C SER A 289 5.03 8.62 25.05
N LEU A 290 5.06 7.31 25.33
CA LEU A 290 6.29 6.55 25.11
C LEU A 290 6.62 6.55 23.62
N THR A 291 7.89 6.80 23.30
CA THR A 291 8.38 6.82 21.91
C THR A 291 8.43 5.43 21.29
N THR A 292 8.63 4.42 22.13
CA THR A 292 8.75 3.01 21.75
C THR A 292 7.77 2.19 22.57
N ASP A 293 7.13 1.20 21.95
CA ASP A 293 6.20 0.32 22.65
C ASP A 293 6.98 -0.52 23.70
N PRO A 294 6.60 -0.47 25.00
CA PRO A 294 7.29 -1.17 26.08
C PRO A 294 7.32 -2.70 25.88
N ARG A 295 6.40 -3.26 25.09
CA ARG A 295 6.36 -4.70 24.77
C ARG A 295 7.51 -5.15 23.87
N LEU A 296 8.19 -4.22 23.21
CA LEU A 296 9.30 -4.52 22.30
C LEU A 296 10.65 -4.66 23.02
N PHE A 297 10.75 -4.25 24.29
CA PHE A 297 12.00 -4.31 25.03
C PHE A 297 12.29 -5.73 25.54
N LYS A 298 13.52 -6.19 25.29
CA LYS A 298 13.98 -7.53 25.74
C LYS A 298 14.10 -7.60 27.25
N THR A 299 14.65 -6.54 27.86
CA THR A 299 14.95 -6.44 29.30
C THR A 299 14.20 -5.29 29.96
N SER A 300 13.96 -5.39 31.28
CA SER A 300 13.36 -4.30 32.05
C SER A 300 14.31 -3.10 32.18
N MET A 301 15.61 -3.36 32.16
CA MET A 301 16.66 -2.34 32.20
C MET A 301 16.59 -1.44 30.97
N GLY A 302 16.54 -2.01 29.75
CA GLY A 302 16.41 -1.23 28.52
C GLY A 302 15.14 -0.37 28.48
N PHE A 303 14.03 -0.87 29.01
CA PHE A 303 12.80 -0.08 29.16
C PHE A 303 12.97 1.10 30.15
N ARG A 304 13.60 0.87 31.30
CA ARG A 304 13.88 1.95 32.28
C ARG A 304 14.85 2.97 31.71
N ASP A 305 15.84 2.55 30.94
CA ASP A 305 16.77 3.45 30.26
C ASP A 305 16.06 4.30 29.21
N GLN A 306 15.05 3.78 28.51
CA GLN A 306 14.21 4.60 27.65
C GLN A 306 13.49 5.72 28.41
N ILE A 307 12.96 5.43 29.60
CA ILE A 307 12.35 6.45 30.45
C ILE A 307 13.40 7.49 30.86
N ARG A 308 14.60 7.06 31.28
CA ARG A 308 15.70 7.97 31.65
C ARG A 308 16.10 8.90 30.50
N ARG A 309 16.19 8.38 29.28
CA ARG A 309 16.46 9.17 28.06
C ARG A 309 15.34 10.18 27.80
N GLN A 310 14.09 9.73 27.90
CA GLN A 310 12.93 10.58 27.62
C GLN A 310 12.72 11.71 28.65
N TYR A 311 13.19 11.53 29.88
CA TYR A 311 13.19 12.55 30.93
C TYR A 311 14.54 13.26 31.10
N ASN A 312 15.48 13.03 30.18
CA ASN A 312 16.80 13.64 30.20
C ASN A 312 17.52 13.53 31.56
N CYS A 313 17.45 12.34 32.18
CA CYS A 313 17.95 12.12 33.53
C CYS A 313 19.46 12.37 33.68
N VAL A 314 20.24 12.24 32.60
CA VAL A 314 21.68 12.52 32.60
C VAL A 314 21.94 14.01 32.81
N ASP A 315 21.38 14.86 31.94
CA ASP A 315 21.62 16.30 32.00
C ASP A 315 21.04 16.93 33.28
N LEU A 316 19.95 16.36 33.80
CA LEU A 316 19.30 16.82 35.02
C LEU A 316 19.88 16.18 36.30
N HIS A 317 20.92 15.34 36.19
CA HIS A 317 21.51 14.60 37.32
C HIS A 317 20.46 13.90 38.20
N MET A 318 19.53 13.19 37.56
CA MET A 318 18.46 12.45 38.23
C MET A 318 18.59 10.96 37.96
N GLN A 319 18.03 10.16 38.86
CA GLN A 319 17.89 8.72 38.68
C GLN A 319 16.47 8.25 38.94
N LEU A 320 16.04 7.24 38.18
CA LEU A 320 14.68 6.69 38.29
C LEU A 320 14.49 6.05 39.68
N HIS A 321 13.60 6.64 40.50
CA HIS A 321 13.32 6.20 41.86
C HIS A 321 12.16 5.20 41.94
N LYS A 322 11.08 5.48 41.19
CA LYS A 322 9.83 4.72 41.18
C LYS A 322 9.32 4.60 39.76
N CYS A 323 8.78 3.43 39.42
CA CYS A 323 8.09 3.20 38.15
C CYS A 323 6.88 2.31 38.41
N GLN A 324 5.68 2.89 38.43
CA GLN A 324 4.44 2.18 38.69
C GLN A 324 3.53 2.24 37.46
N LEU A 325 3.06 1.10 36.98
CA LEU A 325 2.04 1.06 35.94
C LEU A 325 0.65 1.19 36.58
N GLU A 326 -0.15 2.16 36.13
CA GLU A 326 -1.60 2.17 36.30
C GLU A 326 -2.25 1.69 35.00
N TYR A 327 -3.22 0.79 35.10
CA TYR A 327 -3.98 0.28 33.95
C TYR A 327 -5.41 -0.06 34.35
N LEU A 328 -6.29 -0.18 33.36
CA LEU A 328 -7.67 -0.62 33.52
C LEU A 328 -7.80 -2.09 33.09
N ASN A 329 -8.32 -2.93 33.98
CA ASN A 329 -8.70 -4.31 33.69
C ASN A 329 -10.16 -4.49 34.12
N GLU A 330 -11.03 -4.92 33.19
CA GLU A 330 -12.47 -5.10 33.42
C GLU A 330 -13.16 -3.86 34.07
N GLY A 331 -12.66 -2.66 33.76
CA GLY A 331 -13.17 -1.39 34.31
C GLY A 331 -12.63 -1.03 35.70
N CYS A 332 -11.83 -1.88 36.33
CA CYS A 332 -11.16 -1.61 37.59
C CYS A 332 -9.75 -1.05 37.36
N LYS A 333 -9.37 -0.03 38.15
CA LYS A 333 -8.01 0.50 38.16
C LYS A 333 -7.09 -0.43 38.95
N MET A 334 -6.04 -0.88 38.29
CA MET A 334 -5.03 -1.78 38.82
C MET A 334 -3.66 -1.09 38.82
N HIS A 335 -2.77 -1.58 39.68
CA HIS A 335 -1.42 -1.04 39.85
C HIS A 335 -0.38 -2.16 39.87
N ALA A 336 0.76 -1.94 39.23
CA ALA A 336 1.91 -2.84 39.26
C ALA A 336 3.21 -2.04 39.42
N ASP A 337 4.16 -2.55 40.20
CA ASP A 337 5.46 -1.91 40.41
C ASP A 337 6.51 -2.49 39.46
N PHE A 338 6.91 -1.70 38.46
CA PHE A 338 7.80 -2.13 37.38
C PHE A 338 9.29 -2.05 37.75
N LEU A 339 9.64 -1.58 38.95
CA LEU A 339 11.01 -1.72 39.46
C LEU A 339 11.24 -3.06 40.15
N GLN A 340 10.21 -3.64 40.74
CA GLN A 340 10.31 -4.88 41.53
C GLN A 340 9.74 -6.11 40.82
N THR A 341 8.82 -5.92 39.88
CA THR A 341 8.18 -7.03 39.15
C THR A 341 9.17 -7.66 38.16
N ASP A 342 9.13 -8.99 38.04
CA ASP A 342 9.87 -9.71 37.01
C ASP A 342 9.47 -9.22 35.61
N TRP A 343 10.43 -9.14 34.69
CA TRP A 343 10.16 -8.54 33.38
C TRP A 343 9.22 -9.39 32.52
N GLU A 344 9.25 -10.71 32.63
CA GLU A 344 8.35 -11.58 31.88
C GLU A 344 6.92 -11.47 32.44
N GLU A 345 6.76 -11.34 33.75
CA GLU A 345 5.46 -11.03 34.37
C GLU A 345 4.92 -9.67 33.89
N ALA A 346 5.78 -8.65 33.86
CA ALA A 346 5.44 -7.33 33.34
C ALA A 346 5.04 -7.37 31.86
N LYS A 347 5.76 -8.10 31.00
CA LYS A 347 5.40 -8.30 29.59
C LYS A 347 4.05 -8.98 29.44
N ASN A 348 3.77 -10.02 30.22
CA ASN A 348 2.49 -10.72 30.18
C ASN A 348 1.34 -9.77 30.48
N LEU A 349 1.50 -8.88 31.47
CA LEU A 349 0.54 -7.83 31.79
C LEU A 349 0.35 -6.85 30.63
N LEU A 350 1.44 -6.38 30.00
CA LEU A 350 1.36 -5.44 28.87
C LEU A 350 0.72 -6.08 27.62
N ASN A 351 0.97 -7.36 27.38
CA ASN A 351 0.44 -8.12 26.24
C ASN A 351 -1.02 -8.56 26.40
N ASP A 352 -1.56 -8.60 27.62
CA ASP A 352 -2.94 -9.00 27.87
C ASP A 352 -3.94 -7.95 27.35
N ASP A 353 -4.66 -8.27 26.27
CA ASP A 353 -5.61 -7.40 25.59
C ASP A 353 -6.75 -6.87 26.46
N GLN A 354 -7.02 -7.48 27.62
CA GLN A 354 -7.99 -6.95 28.59
C GLN A 354 -7.50 -5.68 29.30
N ASN A 355 -6.17 -5.48 29.34
CA ASN A 355 -5.54 -4.32 29.95
C ASN A 355 -5.52 -3.14 28.98
N SER A 356 -6.15 -2.04 29.40
CA SER A 356 -6.27 -0.79 28.65
C SER A 356 -5.82 0.42 29.48
N GLU A 357 -5.69 1.59 28.83
CA GLU A 357 -5.26 2.85 29.48
C GLU A 357 -3.97 2.72 30.31
N CYS A 358 -2.94 2.10 29.73
CA CYS A 358 -1.65 1.88 30.39
C CYS A 358 -0.87 3.20 30.57
N VAL A 359 -0.70 3.62 31.83
CA VAL A 359 0.03 4.84 32.21
C VAL A 359 1.12 4.50 33.22
N PHE A 360 2.38 4.69 32.83
CA PHE A 360 3.53 4.60 33.72
C PHE A 360 3.64 5.88 34.55
N LYS A 361 3.73 5.72 35.86
CA LYS A 361 3.90 6.77 36.84
C LYS A 361 5.29 6.68 37.40
N VAL A 362 6.08 7.71 37.15
CA VAL A 362 7.50 7.73 37.51
C VAL A 362 7.78 8.81 38.54
N GLY A 363 8.76 8.53 39.39
CA GLY A 363 9.37 9.49 40.30
C GLY A 363 10.88 9.34 40.27
N PHE A 364 11.60 10.40 40.61
CA PHE A 364 13.05 10.48 40.52
C PHE A 364 13.71 10.86 41.85
N TYR A 365 15.01 10.62 41.94
CA TYR A 365 15.86 11.07 43.05
C TYR A 365 17.16 11.67 42.49
N PRO A 366 17.84 12.57 43.21
CA PRO A 366 19.07 13.18 42.72
C PRO A 366 20.19 12.14 42.64
N LEU A 367 20.96 12.18 41.55
CA LEU A 367 22.13 11.35 41.36
C LEU A 367 23.23 11.80 42.35
N ALA A 368 23.88 10.85 43.02
CA ALA A 368 24.93 11.18 43.98
C ALA A 368 26.15 11.77 43.28
N GLU A 369 26.84 12.72 43.92
CA GLU A 369 28.10 13.26 43.39
C GLU A 369 29.11 12.14 43.11
N GLY A 370 29.54 12.04 41.86
CA GLY A 370 30.52 11.04 41.40
C GLY A 370 29.93 9.72 40.91
N ASP A 371 28.60 9.58 40.86
CA ASP A 371 27.95 8.48 40.15
C ASP A 371 27.62 8.92 38.71
N ASP A 372 28.38 8.44 37.73
CA ASP A 372 28.16 8.75 36.32
C ASP A 372 27.23 7.73 35.64
N GLN A 373 26.84 6.66 36.35
CA GLN A 373 26.12 5.53 35.76
C GLN A 373 24.60 5.70 35.86
N VAL A 374 24.05 6.56 34.99
CA VAL A 374 22.61 6.77 34.90
C VAL A 374 21.90 5.58 34.23
N PHE A 375 22.50 5.03 33.16
CA PHE A 375 21.91 3.92 32.40
C PHE A 375 22.34 2.55 32.94
N GLU A 376 21.40 1.61 32.93
CA GLU A 376 21.62 0.24 33.38
C GLU A 376 22.17 -0.66 32.27
N THR A 377 21.90 -0.32 31.01
CA THR A 377 22.29 -1.10 29.83
C THR A 377 22.66 -0.20 28.65
N ASP A 378 23.47 -0.76 27.75
CA ASP A 378 23.75 -0.18 26.43
C ASP A 378 22.65 -0.52 25.40
N GLU A 379 21.55 -1.17 25.82
CA GLU A 379 20.43 -1.50 24.95
C GLU A 379 19.65 -0.21 24.58
N ASP A 380 19.70 0.18 23.32
CA ASP A 380 18.77 1.15 22.74
C ASP A 380 17.99 0.47 21.60
N PRO A 381 16.69 0.18 21.77
CA PRO A 381 15.88 -0.49 20.76
C PRO A 381 15.75 0.30 19.46
N ASN A 382 16.02 1.61 19.47
CA ASN A 382 16.03 2.41 18.23
C ASN A 382 17.34 2.23 17.43
N THR A 383 18.38 1.65 18.04
CA THR A 383 19.65 1.32 17.39
C THR A 383 19.78 -0.15 17.03
N GLU A 384 19.02 -1.04 17.68
CA GLU A 384 18.97 -2.48 17.35
C GLU A 384 18.37 -2.71 15.94
N GLY A 385 19.25 -2.79 14.95
CA GLY A 385 18.91 -3.00 13.53
C GLY A 385 19.69 -2.12 12.56
N PHE A 386 20.30 -1.04 13.03
CA PHE A 386 21.22 -0.23 12.22
C PHE A 386 22.65 -0.76 12.26
N PHE A 387 23.02 -1.40 13.38
CA PHE A 387 24.35 -1.96 13.56
C PHE A 387 24.30 -3.48 13.39
N ILE A 388 24.95 -3.97 12.35
CA ILE A 388 25.20 -5.40 12.14
C ILE A 388 26.61 -5.67 12.68
N GLN A 389 26.74 -6.65 13.59
CA GLN A 389 28.05 -7.19 13.93
C GLN A 389 28.47 -8.15 12.82
N GLU A 390 29.54 -7.82 12.11
CA GLU A 390 30.19 -8.73 11.17
C GLU A 390 31.46 -9.29 11.83
N GLU A 391 31.55 -10.62 11.92
CA GLU A 391 32.82 -11.28 12.23
C GLU A 391 33.71 -11.24 10.99
N GLY A 392 34.80 -10.48 11.07
CA GLY A 392 35.84 -10.47 10.05
C GLY A 392 36.60 -11.80 10.00
N GLU A 393 37.30 -12.05 8.89
CA GLU A 393 38.05 -13.30 8.65
C GLU A 393 39.10 -13.65 9.73
N ASN A 394 39.50 -12.66 10.54
CA ASN A 394 40.46 -12.82 11.63
C ASN A 394 39.79 -13.10 13.00
N GLY A 395 38.46 -13.21 13.06
CA GLY A 395 37.70 -13.32 14.31
C GLY A 395 37.50 -11.99 15.04
N GLU A 396 37.84 -10.86 14.41
CA GLU A 396 37.53 -9.53 14.92
C GLU A 396 36.09 -9.17 14.61
N THR A 397 35.33 -8.75 15.62
CA THR A 397 33.93 -8.37 15.47
C THR A 397 33.86 -6.87 15.19
N THR A 398 33.36 -6.50 14.01
CA THR A 398 33.24 -5.11 13.56
C THR A 398 31.78 -4.70 13.52
N MET A 399 31.46 -3.51 14.02
CA MET A 399 30.10 -2.95 13.93
C MET A 399 29.95 -2.21 12.60
N VAL A 400 28.92 -2.56 11.84
CA VAL A 400 28.69 -2.09 10.47
C VAL A 400 27.33 -1.42 10.38
N ILE A 401 27.25 -0.22 9.78
CA ILE A 401 26.00 0.47 9.46
C ILE A 401 25.84 0.47 7.94
N ASP A 402 24.74 -0.07 7.41
CA ASP A 402 24.47 -0.11 5.96
C ASP A 402 25.61 -0.72 5.11
N ASN A 403 26.28 -1.76 5.63
CA ASN A 403 27.48 -2.38 5.02
C ASN A 403 28.74 -1.49 5.01
N LEU A 404 28.78 -0.42 5.81
CA LEU A 404 29.98 0.40 6.01
C LEU A 404 30.51 0.26 7.45
N PRO A 405 31.83 0.05 7.64
CA PRO A 405 32.43 0.02 8.97
C PRO A 405 32.17 1.34 9.73
N LEU A 406 31.93 1.25 11.03
CA LEU A 406 31.73 2.42 11.92
C LEU A 406 32.84 3.48 11.78
N GLU A 407 34.06 3.04 11.51
CA GLU A 407 35.24 3.89 11.37
C GLU A 407 35.11 4.86 10.17
N GLU A 408 34.40 4.46 9.11
CA GLU A 408 34.14 5.31 7.94
C GLU A 408 33.05 6.35 8.20
N TRP A 409 32.14 6.08 9.15
CA TRP A 409 31.12 7.03 9.61
C TRP A 409 31.68 8.12 10.52
N ALA A 410 32.74 7.83 11.28
CA ALA A 410 33.40 8.83 12.12
C ALA A 410 33.93 10.03 11.29
N TRP A 411 34.23 9.82 10.00
CA TRP A 411 34.66 10.87 9.09
C TRP A 411 33.55 11.88 8.74
N TRP A 412 32.28 11.45 8.74
CA TRP A 412 31.12 12.29 8.39
C TRP A 412 30.69 13.26 9.49
N LYS A 413 31.02 12.98 10.75
CA LYS A 413 30.75 13.91 11.88
C LYS A 413 31.74 15.08 11.95
N SER A 414 32.74 15.11 11.08
CA SER A 414 33.72 16.20 10.95
C SER A 414 33.32 17.30 9.95
N PHE A 415 32.10 17.23 9.38
CA PHE A 415 31.57 18.18 8.40
C PHE A 415 30.35 18.95 8.89
#